data_AF-A0A432JFI8-F1
#
_entry.id   AF-A0A432JFI8-F1
#
_cell.length_a   1.000
_cell.length_b   1.000
_cell.length_c   1.000
_cell.angle_alpha   90.00
_cell.angle_beta   90.00
_cell.angle_gamma   90.00
#
_symmetry.space_group_name_H-M   'P 1'
#
loop_
_entity.id
_entity.type
_entity.pdbx_description
1 polymer ?
#
loop_
_entity_poly.entity_id
_entity_poly.type
_entity_poly.pdbx_seq_one_letter_code
_entity_poly.pdbx_strand_id
1 'polypeptide(L)' 'MPANEWSEQYGPWALVTGASSGLGAEFARQLAAKGLNIILTARRRDRMEPL' A
#
# COMPACT_ATOMS: atom_id res chain seq x y z
N MET A 1 9.85 0.05 -14.16
CA MET A 1 9.30 1.20 -13.43
C MET A 1 10.47 2.10 -13.08
N PRO A 2 10.46 3.39 -13.47
CA PRO A 2 11.53 4.30 -13.05
C PRO A 2 11.58 4.32 -11.53
N ALA A 3 12.80 4.31 -10.97
CA ALA A 3 12.98 4.42 -9.53
C ALA A 3 12.41 5.77 -9.08
N ASN A 4 11.39 5.74 -8.23
CA ASN A 4 10.94 6.93 -7.51
C ASN A 4 11.87 7.11 -6.29
N GLU A 5 11.98 8.34 -5.77
CA GLU A 5 12.80 8.68 -4.59
C GLU A 5 12.57 7.71 -3.41
N TRP A 6 11.34 7.23 -3.26
CA TRP A 6 10.95 6.29 -2.21
C TRP A 6 11.54 4.89 -2.39
N SER A 7 11.58 4.40 -3.62
CA SER A 7 12.11 3.07 -3.95
C SER A 7 13.62 3.00 -3.81
N GLU A 8 14.33 4.11 -4.01
CA GLU A 8 15.76 4.21 -3.75
C GLU A 8 16.05 4.23 -2.25
N GLN A 9 15.23 4.93 -1.45
CA GLN A 9 15.45 5.07 -0.01
C GLN A 9 14.96 3.85 0.81
N TYR A 10 13.79 3.32 0.47
CA TYR A 10 13.07 2.30 1.28
C TYR A 10 12.87 0.97 0.57
N GLY A 11 13.25 0.87 -0.70
CA GLY A 11 12.99 -0.29 -1.54
C GLY A 11 11.61 -0.25 -2.21
N PRO A 12 11.34 -1.19 -3.12
CA PRO A 12 10.17 -1.12 -4.00
C PRO A 12 8.86 -1.60 -3.35
N TRP A 13 8.88 -1.94 -2.05
CA TRP A 13 7.74 -2.55 -1.34
C TRP A 13 7.31 -1.75 -0.12
N ALA A 14 6.00 -1.66 0.11
CA ALA A 14 5.43 -1.12 1.34
C ALA A 14 4.44 -2.11 1.99
N LEU A 15 4.52 -2.25 3.32
CA LEU A 15 3.57 -3.00 4.12
C LEU A 15 2.59 -2.05 4.80
N VAL A 16 1.30 -2.19 4.48
CA VAL A 16 0.23 -1.39 5.09
C VAL A 16 -0.60 -2.27 6.02
N THR A 17 -0.62 -1.91 7.30
CA THR A 17 -1.46 -2.55 8.33
C THR A 17 -2.77 -1.79 8.50
N GLY A 18 -3.86 -2.51 8.78
CA GLY A 18 -5.19 -1.89 8.84
C GLY A 18 -5.69 -1.39 7.48
N ALA A 19 -5.24 -2.00 6.39
CA ALA A 19 -5.49 -1.55 5.01
C ALA A 19 -6.98 -1.60 4.56
N SER A 20 -7.87 -2.20 5.36
CA SER A 20 -9.27 -2.43 4.99
C SER A 20 -10.16 -1.18 5.00
N SER A 21 -9.74 -0.09 5.63
CA SER A 21 -10.57 1.13 5.74
C SER A 21 -9.80 2.35 6.25
N GLY A 22 -10.39 3.54 6.10
CA GLY A 22 -9.85 4.77 6.68
C GLY A 22 -8.45 5.10 6.16
N LEU A 23 -7.57 5.54 7.06
CA LEU A 23 -6.21 5.93 6.70
C LEU A 23 -5.38 4.80 6.08
N GLY A 24 -5.54 3.55 6.55
CA GLY A 24 -4.81 2.42 5.98
C GLY A 24 -5.15 2.21 4.50
N ALA A 25 -6.43 2.27 4.14
CA ALA A 25 -6.86 2.17 2.74
C ALA A 25 -6.36 3.35 1.89
N GLU A 26 -6.36 4.54 2.46
CA GLU A 26 -5.90 5.73 1.74
C GLU A 26 -4.39 5.75 1.52
N PHE A 27 -3.60 5.34 2.52
CA PHE A 27 -2.16 5.17 2.36
C PHE A 27 -1.82 4.08 1.33
N ALA A 28 -2.54 2.97 1.31
CA ALA A 28 -2.38 1.95 0.29
C ALA A 28 -2.56 2.52 -1.12
N ARG A 29 -3.61 3.32 -1.35
CA ARG A 29 -3.86 3.98 -2.64
C ARG A 29 -2.75 4.96 -3.02
N GLN A 30 -2.33 5.81 -2.11
CA GLN A 30 -1.30 6.82 -2.40
C GLN A 30 0.08 6.19 -2.66
N LEU A 31 0.45 5.15 -1.91
CA LEU A 31 1.71 4.43 -2.12
C LEU A 31 1.68 3.65 -3.44
N ALA A 32 0.55 3.03 -3.79
CA ALA A 32 0.37 2.39 -5.09
C ALA A 32 0.47 3.39 -6.26
N ALA A 33 -0.15 4.57 -6.12
CA ALA A 33 -0.08 5.64 -7.11
C ALA A 33 1.35 6.19 -7.31
N LYS A 34 2.19 6.09 -6.28
CA LYS A 34 3.63 6.41 -6.38
C LYS A 34 4.43 5.32 -7.10
N GLY A 35 3.87 4.13 -7.33
CA GLY A 35 4.52 3.03 -8.05
C GLY A 35 5.24 2.03 -7.15
N LEU A 36 4.93 1.99 -5.84
CA LEU A 36 5.42 0.94 -4.94
C LEU A 36 4.55 -0.31 -5.05
N ASN A 37 5.16 -1.48 -4.89
CA ASN A 37 4.44 -2.72 -4.67
C ASN A 37 3.90 -2.73 -3.22
N ILE A 38 2.64 -3.10 -3.02
CA ILE A 38 1.99 -2.98 -1.71
C ILE A 38 1.59 -4.35 -1.17
N ILE A 39 1.95 -4.64 0.08
CA ILE A 39 1.41 -5.74 0.87
C ILE A 39 0.34 -5.16 1.81
N LEU A 40 -0.90 -5.59 1.62
CA LEU A 40 -2.03 -5.14 2.44
C LEU A 40 -2.32 -6.17 3.53
N THR A 41 -2.44 -5.71 4.78
CA THR A 41 -2.85 -6.56 5.90
C THR A 41 -3.99 -5.92 6.68
N ALA A 42 -5.02 -6.70 6.96
CA ALA A 42 -6.12 -6.32 7.82
C ALA A 42 -6.77 -7.56 8.44
N ARG A 43 -7.44 -7.38 9.58
CA ARG A 43 -8.13 -8.48 10.28
C ARG A 43 -9.46 -8.86 9.65
N ARG A 44 -10.08 -7.94 8.92
CA ARG A 44 -11.41 -8.06 8.32
C ARG A 44 -11.29 -8.28 6.82
N ARG A 45 -11.41 -9.54 6.39
CA ARG A 45 -11.24 -9.96 4.99
C ARG A 45 -12.35 -9.44 4.08
N ASP A 46 -13.56 -9.33 4.62
CA ASP A 46 -14.78 -8.81 3.98
C ASP A 46 -14.65 -7.38 3.44
N ARG A 47 -13.66 -6.62 3.92
CA ARG A 47 -13.40 -5.24 3.52
C ARG A 47 -12.17 -5.08 2.62
N MET A 48 -11.57 -6.18 2.15
CA MET A 48 -10.37 -6.14 1.30
C MET A 48 -10.66 -6.40 -0.20
N GLU A 49 -11.91 -6.64 -0.58
CA GLU A 49 -12.32 -6.91 -1.97
C GLU A 49 -13.10 -5.71 -2.60
N PRO A 50 -12.85 -5.30 -3.86
CA PRO A 50 -11.65 -5.44 -4.69
C PRO A 50 -10.87 -4.10 -4.69
N LEU A 51 -9.85 -4.01 -3.83
CA LEU A 51 -8.81 -2.96 -3.93
C LEU A 51 -7.72 -3.38 -4.91
#